data_AF-A0A165YGS6-F1
#
_entry.id   AF-A0A165YGS6-F1
#
_cell.length_a   1.000
_cell.length_b   1.000
_cell.length_c   1.000
_cell.angle_alpha   90.00
_cell.angle_beta   90.00
_cell.angle_gamma   90.00
#
_symmetry.space_group_name_H-M   'P 1'
#
loop_
_entity.id
_entity.type
_entity.pdbx_description
1 polymer ?
#
loop_
_entity_poly.entity_id
_entity_poly.type
_entity_poly.pdbx_seq_one_letter_code
_entity_poly.pdbx_strand_id
1 'polypeptide(L)'
;MGLLSRIFFACTPSTPHRHATAPNMSIRVDPEAASEKTLDVKVDVKRQVAVPARPLVKHSLGDYNRAQRKLKRAVREHHRMLEALNNYRILNLMGFRKALEKFDKAVKTPLQLQDAYIREKVDLCNFAEGRDVRKMLKDAEEQFAACFFEGNSKAALADLRRRSARTANHFSVFVTGALLGFAFPAVASGVYQSFQTRVRADIPGWDALLFIYGVFLVPVLLLLLFGVNLLVWARLRINYVFIFGSPIAHIISIPC
;
A
#
# COMPACT_ATOMS: atom_id res chain seq x y z
N MET A 1 35.57 -13.17 -35.36
CA MET A 1 34.19 -13.69 -35.48
C MET A 1 33.36 -12.99 -34.41
N GLY A 2 32.71 -11.87 -34.71
CA GLY A 2 31.37 -11.79 -35.33
C GLY A 2 30.34 -11.50 -34.22
N LEU A 3 30.05 -10.22 -33.94
CA LEU A 3 28.77 -9.53 -34.22
C LEU A 3 27.59 -10.11 -33.41
N LEU A 4 26.94 -9.44 -32.45
CA LEU A 4 25.98 -8.31 -32.49
C LEU A 4 24.99 -8.60 -31.32
N SER A 5 24.21 -7.75 -30.65
CA SER A 5 23.77 -6.38 -30.86
C SER A 5 23.30 -5.81 -29.51
N ARG A 6 23.60 -4.53 -29.26
CA ARG A 6 23.03 -3.70 -28.20
C ARG A 6 21.82 -2.96 -28.79
N ILE A 7 20.70 -2.86 -28.07
CA ILE A 7 19.65 -1.87 -28.36
C ILE A 7 19.39 -1.08 -27.07
N PHE A 8 19.96 0.11 -27.04
CA PHE A 8 19.66 1.24 -26.16
C PHE A 8 18.85 2.22 -27.04
N PHE A 9 17.62 2.58 -26.65
CA PHE A 9 16.85 3.60 -27.35
C PHE A 9 16.92 4.90 -26.54
N ALA A 10 17.76 5.83 -27.00
CA ALA A 10 17.76 7.22 -26.60
C ALA A 10 17.01 8.00 -27.69
N CYS A 11 16.00 8.78 -27.29
CA CYS A 11 15.25 9.65 -28.20
C CYS A 11 15.65 11.10 -27.91
N THR A 12 16.33 11.72 -28.87
CA THR A 12 16.56 13.17 -28.95
C THR A 12 15.77 13.74 -30.14
N PRO A 13 15.23 14.98 -30.04
CA PRO A 13 14.55 15.65 -31.14
C PRO A 13 15.48 16.66 -31.84
N SER A 14 15.38 16.76 -33.17
CA SER A 14 15.87 17.93 -33.92
C SER A 14 15.32 17.98 -35.36
N THR A 15 14.48 18.99 -35.63
CA THR A 15 14.17 19.56 -36.97
C THR A 15 15.39 20.32 -37.52
N PRO A 16 15.60 20.53 -38.85
CA PRO A 16 14.89 21.60 -39.60
C PRO A 16 14.73 21.46 -41.15
N HIS A 17 13.75 22.24 -41.66
CA HIS A 17 13.61 22.94 -42.97
C HIS A 17 13.95 22.32 -44.34
N ARG A 18 12.99 22.45 -45.30
CA ARG A 18 13.10 23.03 -46.66
C ARG A 18 11.70 23.14 -47.31
N HIS A 19 11.20 24.36 -47.55
CA HIS A 19 11.12 25.08 -48.84
C HIS A 19 10.19 24.48 -49.91
N ALA A 20 9.06 25.16 -50.15
CA ALA A 20 8.35 25.20 -51.43
C ALA A 20 7.73 26.59 -51.60
N THR A 21 7.81 27.14 -52.82
CA THR A 21 7.56 28.55 -53.17
C THR A 21 6.34 28.66 -54.10
N ALA A 22 5.58 29.76 -53.93
CA ALA A 22 4.66 30.47 -54.85
C ALA A 22 3.18 29.99 -54.97
N PRO A 23 2.22 30.86 -55.37
CA PRO A 23 2.30 32.31 -55.66
C PRO A 23 1.29 33.22 -54.90
N ASN A 24 1.55 34.53 -54.99
CA ASN A 24 0.73 35.66 -54.54
C ASN A 24 -0.69 35.70 -55.14
N MET A 25 -1.70 35.99 -54.31
CA MET A 25 -2.91 36.69 -54.75
C MET A 25 -3.36 37.65 -53.65
N SER A 26 -3.16 38.94 -53.90
CA SER A 26 -3.56 40.05 -53.05
C SER A 26 -5.04 40.38 -53.26
N ILE A 27 -5.85 40.32 -52.20
CA ILE A 27 -7.12 41.03 -52.12
C ILE A 27 -7.08 41.87 -50.84
N ARG A 28 -7.10 43.18 -51.04
CA ARG A 28 -7.13 44.24 -50.03
C ARG A 28 -8.60 44.57 -49.78
N VAL A 29 -9.08 44.40 -48.55
CA VAL A 29 -10.36 44.96 -48.10
C VAL A 29 -10.19 45.42 -46.65
N ASP A 30 -10.59 46.67 -46.42
CA ASP A 30 -10.44 47.46 -45.20
C ASP A 30 -11.28 46.93 -44.01
N PRO A 31 -10.94 47.29 -42.75
CA PRO A 31 -11.70 46.89 -41.58
C PRO A 31 -12.66 48.02 -41.14
N GLU A 32 -13.98 47.85 -41.32
CA GLU A 32 -14.95 48.70 -40.64
C GLU A 32 -16.17 47.91 -40.14
N ALA A 33 -16.51 48.20 -38.89
CA ALA A 33 -17.33 47.42 -38.00
C ALA A 33 -18.81 47.34 -38.42
N ALA A 34 -19.39 46.13 -38.38
CA ALA A 34 -20.83 45.92 -38.37
C ALA A 34 -21.21 44.78 -37.42
N SER A 35 -21.63 45.19 -36.21
CA SER A 35 -22.75 44.67 -35.44
C SER A 35 -23.19 43.21 -35.68
N GLU A 36 -22.84 42.32 -34.76
CA GLU A 36 -23.60 41.08 -34.55
C GLU A 36 -24.16 41.05 -33.12
N LYS A 37 -25.49 41.04 -33.04
CA LYS A 37 -26.32 41.08 -31.83
C LYS A 37 -26.15 39.77 -31.06
N THR A 38 -25.61 39.85 -29.85
CA THR A 38 -25.68 38.74 -28.89
C THR A 38 -27.04 38.80 -28.19
N LEU A 39 -27.83 37.73 -28.32
CA LEU A 39 -29.10 37.56 -27.60
C LEU A 39 -28.82 37.37 -26.10
N ASP A 40 -29.32 38.30 -25.30
CA ASP A 40 -29.22 38.30 -23.85
C ASP A 40 -30.16 37.25 -23.24
N VAL A 41 -29.70 36.01 -23.07
CA VAL A 41 -30.38 35.06 -22.19
C VAL A 41 -29.99 35.38 -20.75
N LYS A 42 -30.79 36.23 -20.12
CA LYS A 42 -30.69 36.57 -18.69
C LYS A 42 -31.11 35.37 -17.85
N VAL A 43 -30.20 34.44 -17.60
CA VAL A 43 -30.38 33.42 -16.55
C VAL A 43 -30.06 34.09 -15.21
N ASP A 44 -31.10 34.53 -14.52
CA ASP A 44 -31.02 35.00 -13.14
C ASP A 44 -30.70 33.82 -12.21
N VAL A 45 -29.41 33.58 -11.96
CA VAL A 45 -28.95 32.70 -10.88
C VAL A 45 -28.57 33.56 -9.68
N LYS A 46 -29.55 34.28 -9.12
CA LYS A 46 -29.44 34.79 -7.75
C LYS A 46 -30.11 33.83 -6.76
N ARG A 47 -29.53 32.62 -6.64
CA ARG A 47 -29.70 31.81 -5.42
C ARG A 47 -28.44 31.96 -4.58
N GLN A 48 -28.31 33.13 -3.96
CA GLN A 48 -27.40 33.30 -2.83
C GLN A 48 -27.89 32.37 -1.71
N VAL A 49 -27.27 31.21 -1.59
CA VAL A 49 -27.32 30.46 -0.33
C VAL A 49 -26.53 31.31 0.65
N ALA A 50 -27.25 32.07 1.47
CA ALA A 50 -26.66 32.74 2.63
C ALA A 50 -26.06 31.64 3.52
N VAL A 51 -24.74 31.47 3.43
CA VAL A 51 -24.00 30.69 4.42
C VAL A 51 -24.10 31.49 5.70
N PRO A 52 -24.78 31.00 6.76
CA PRO A 52 -24.85 31.74 8.01
C PRO A 52 -23.43 31.97 8.49
N ALA A 53 -23.09 33.24 8.75
CA ALA A 53 -21.79 33.63 9.24
C ALA A 53 -21.51 32.86 10.53
N ARG A 54 -20.64 31.84 10.44
CA ARG A 54 -20.23 31.06 11.61
C ARG A 54 -19.55 32.02 12.58
N PRO A 55 -19.90 31.99 13.87
CA PRO A 55 -19.16 32.77 14.86
C PRO A 55 -17.68 32.43 14.72
N LEU A 56 -16.82 33.46 14.65
CA LEU A 56 -15.37 33.33 14.61
C LEU A 56 -14.91 32.66 15.90
N VAL A 57 -14.95 31.33 15.92
CA VAL A 57 -14.35 30.53 16.98
C VAL A 57 -12.86 30.83 16.91
N LYS A 58 -12.35 31.60 17.88
CA LYS A 58 -10.91 31.80 18.09
C LYS A 58 -10.33 30.44 18.47
N HIS A 59 -10.05 29.61 17.48
CA HIS A 59 -9.30 28.38 17.69
C HIS A 59 -7.93 28.76 18.26
N SER A 60 -7.56 28.17 19.40
CA SER A 60 -6.22 28.38 19.93
C SER A 60 -5.20 27.84 18.91
N LEU A 61 -4.00 28.43 18.86
CA LEU A 61 -2.89 27.90 18.04
C LEU A 61 -2.64 26.39 18.31
N GLY A 62 -2.93 25.94 19.54
CA GLY A 62 -2.87 24.52 19.93
C GLY A 62 -3.88 23.64 19.18
N ASP A 63 -5.11 24.13 18.98
CA ASP A 63 -6.17 23.40 18.28
C ASP A 63 -5.90 23.30 16.78
N TYR A 64 -5.40 24.38 16.18
CA TYR A 64 -4.94 24.39 14.79
C TYR A 64 -3.80 23.36 14.57
N ASN A 65 -2.79 23.36 15.44
CA ASN A 65 -1.68 22.40 15.36
C ASN A 65 -2.13 20.95 15.60
N ARG A 66 -3.16 20.71 16.43
CA ARG A 66 -3.78 19.38 16.58
C ARG A 66 -4.52 18.97 15.31
N ALA A 67 -5.32 19.86 14.73
CA ALA A 67 -6.03 19.61 13.48
C ALA A 67 -5.06 19.30 12.32
N GLN A 68 -3.98 20.09 12.21
CA GLN A 68 -2.94 19.90 11.19
C GLN A 68 -2.26 18.52 11.33
N ARG A 69 -1.94 18.10 12.56
CA ARG A 69 -1.37 16.76 12.82
C ARG A 69 -2.35 15.63 12.47
N LYS A 70 -3.63 15.78 12.80
CA LYS A 70 -4.68 14.82 12.42
C LYS A 70 -4.80 14.72 10.90
N LEU A 71 -4.79 15.84 10.19
CA LEU A 71 -4.82 15.87 8.72
C LEU A 71 -3.60 15.18 8.10
N LYS A 72 -2.38 15.50 8.56
CA LYS A 72 -1.15 14.81 8.11
C LYS A 72 -1.19 13.30 8.36
N ARG A 73 -1.83 12.86 9.45
CA ARG A 73 -2.02 11.43 9.73
C ARG A 73 -3.01 10.80 8.73
N ALA A 74 -4.17 11.41 8.54
CA ALA A 74 -5.21 10.93 7.63
C ALA A 74 -4.71 10.81 6.17
N VAL A 75 -3.98 11.82 5.68
CA VAL A 75 -3.41 11.78 4.31
C VAL A 75 -2.38 10.65 4.16
N ARG A 76 -1.51 10.44 5.17
CA ARG A 76 -0.57 9.31 5.16
C ARG A 76 -1.27 7.95 5.16
N GLU A 77 -2.36 7.82 5.91
CA GLU A 77 -3.16 6.60 5.94
C GLU A 77 -3.88 6.36 4.60
N HIS A 78 -4.46 7.39 4.01
CA HIS A 78 -5.08 7.32 2.68
C HIS A 78 -4.08 6.91 1.59
N HIS A 79 -2.88 7.52 1.56
CA HIS A 79 -1.80 7.16 0.63
C HIS A 79 -1.41 5.68 0.76
N ARG A 80 -1.27 5.19 2.00
CA ARG A 80 -0.97 3.77 2.27
C ARG A 80 -2.07 2.83 1.78
N MET A 81 -3.34 3.20 1.93
CA MET A 81 -4.46 2.40 1.43
C MET A 81 -4.45 2.31 -0.10
N LEU A 82 -4.17 3.42 -0.79
CA LEU A 82 -4.03 3.43 -2.25
C LEU A 82 -2.84 2.60 -2.73
N GLU A 83 -1.71 2.65 -2.04
CA GLU A 83 -0.54 1.82 -2.35
C GLU A 83 -0.84 0.32 -2.13
N ALA A 84 -1.53 -0.03 -1.05
CA ALA A 84 -1.99 -1.39 -0.79
C ALA A 84 -2.95 -1.89 -1.88
N LEU A 85 -3.89 -1.04 -2.33
CA LEU A 85 -4.81 -1.36 -3.42
C LEU A 85 -4.09 -1.59 -4.75
N ASN A 86 -3.08 -0.77 -5.07
CA ASN A 86 -2.26 -0.97 -6.26
C ASN A 86 -1.46 -2.28 -6.18
N ASN A 87 -0.89 -2.61 -5.01
CA ASN A 87 -0.20 -3.88 -4.78
C ASN A 87 -1.15 -5.07 -4.91
N TYR A 88 -2.38 -4.95 -4.40
CA TYR A 88 -3.41 -5.97 -4.56
C TYR A 88 -3.72 -6.26 -6.03
N ARG A 89 -3.92 -5.21 -6.83
CA ARG A 89 -4.11 -5.37 -8.28
C ARG A 89 -2.97 -6.14 -8.92
N ILE A 90 -1.72 -5.72 -8.68
CA ILE A 90 -0.53 -6.32 -9.29
C ILE A 90 -0.42 -7.80 -8.90
N LEU A 91 -0.60 -8.12 -7.62
CA LEU A 91 -0.53 -9.49 -7.12
C LEU A 91 -1.62 -10.39 -7.70
N ASN A 92 -2.86 -9.90 -7.78
CA ASN A 92 -3.96 -10.68 -8.36
C ASN A 92 -3.77 -10.91 -9.86
N LEU A 93 -3.34 -9.90 -10.63
CA LEU A 93 -3.03 -10.08 -12.06
C LEU A 93 -1.91 -11.09 -12.30
N MET A 94 -0.84 -11.03 -11.50
CA MET A 94 0.22 -12.04 -11.55
C MET A 94 -0.27 -13.41 -11.10
N GLY A 95 -1.16 -13.46 -10.11
CA GLY A 95 -1.79 -14.68 -9.62
C GLY A 95 -2.59 -15.38 -10.70
N PHE A 96 -3.47 -14.65 -11.40
CA PHE A 96 -4.23 -15.18 -12.53
C PHE A 96 -3.31 -15.69 -13.64
N ARG A 97 -2.29 -14.92 -14.02
CA ARG A 97 -1.27 -15.34 -15.01
C ARG A 97 -0.61 -16.66 -14.62
N LYS A 98 -0.09 -16.76 -13.40
CA LYS A 98 0.59 -17.98 -12.93
C LYS A 98 -0.34 -19.17 -12.75
N ALA A 99 -1.59 -18.93 -12.31
CA ALA A 99 -2.58 -19.98 -12.16
C ALA A 99 -2.97 -20.57 -13.53
N LEU A 100 -3.21 -19.72 -14.51
CA LEU A 100 -3.51 -20.12 -15.89
C LEU A 100 -2.31 -20.82 -16.55
N GLU A 101 -1.09 -20.30 -16.36
CA GLU A 101 0.12 -20.96 -16.85
C GLU A 101 0.29 -22.37 -16.26
N LYS A 102 -0.04 -22.55 -14.97
CA LYS A 102 0.01 -23.86 -14.32
C LYS A 102 -1.09 -24.80 -14.85
N PHE A 103 -2.26 -24.26 -15.15
CA PHE A 103 -3.37 -25.00 -15.76
C PHE A 103 -3.01 -25.48 -17.18
N ASP A 104 -2.49 -24.58 -18.02
CA ASP A 104 -2.07 -24.91 -19.39
C ASP A 104 -1.00 -26.01 -19.40
N LYS A 105 -0.03 -25.95 -18.46
CA LYS A 105 0.98 -27.00 -18.25
C LYS A 105 0.39 -28.34 -17.83
N ALA A 106 -0.66 -28.34 -16.99
CA ALA A 106 -1.30 -29.57 -16.51
C ALA A 106 -2.15 -30.24 -17.60
N VAL A 107 -2.83 -29.47 -18.44
CA VAL A 107 -3.74 -29.96 -19.49
C VAL A 107 -3.01 -30.21 -20.81
N LYS A 108 -1.72 -29.86 -20.93
CA LYS A 108 -0.88 -29.99 -22.15
C LYS A 108 -1.57 -29.43 -23.39
N THR A 109 -2.30 -28.34 -23.22
CA THR A 109 -3.10 -27.75 -24.30
C THR A 109 -2.17 -27.02 -25.28
N PRO A 110 -2.26 -27.28 -26.60
CA PRO A 110 -1.40 -26.64 -27.60
C PRO A 110 -1.78 -25.19 -27.91
N LEU A 111 -2.99 -24.75 -27.50
CA LEU A 111 -3.39 -23.34 -27.56
C LEU A 111 -3.07 -22.66 -26.23
N GLN A 112 -2.43 -21.49 -26.30
CA GLN A 112 -2.11 -20.60 -25.18
C GLN A 112 -3.40 -20.02 -24.56
N LEU A 113 -4.16 -20.88 -23.87
CA LEU A 113 -5.45 -20.54 -23.27
C LEU A 113 -5.32 -19.43 -22.22
N GLN A 114 -4.15 -19.34 -21.56
CA GLN A 114 -3.80 -18.22 -20.69
C GLN A 114 -4.04 -16.85 -21.34
N ASP A 115 -3.59 -16.64 -22.58
CA ASP A 115 -3.54 -15.32 -23.22
C ASP A 115 -4.93 -14.96 -23.75
N ALA A 116 -5.67 -15.95 -24.23
CA ALA A 116 -7.07 -15.81 -24.62
C ALA A 116 -7.93 -15.43 -23.40
N TYR A 117 -7.79 -16.14 -22.28
CA TYR A 117 -8.59 -15.89 -21.08
C TYR A 117 -8.25 -14.55 -20.42
N ILE A 118 -6.96 -14.20 -20.33
CA ILE A 118 -6.55 -12.90 -19.78
C ILE A 118 -7.12 -11.77 -20.62
N ARG A 119 -6.98 -11.84 -21.95
CA ARG A 119 -7.46 -10.79 -22.85
C ARG A 119 -8.98 -10.64 -22.84
N GLU A 120 -9.71 -11.76 -22.81
CA GLU A 120 -11.18 -11.74 -22.92
C GLU A 120 -11.87 -11.49 -21.57
N LYS A 121 -11.32 -11.96 -20.45
CA LYS A 121 -12.00 -11.87 -19.15
C LYS A 121 -11.31 -10.94 -18.17
N VAL A 122 -9.99 -10.94 -18.11
CA VAL A 122 -9.24 -10.21 -17.07
C VAL A 122 -8.99 -8.76 -17.49
N ASP A 123 -8.53 -8.51 -18.72
CA ASP A 123 -8.16 -7.18 -19.21
C ASP A 123 -9.38 -6.25 -19.41
N LEU A 124 -10.57 -6.82 -19.66
CA LEU A 124 -11.82 -6.06 -19.76
C LEU A 124 -12.31 -5.55 -18.40
N CYS A 125 -11.81 -6.11 -17.30
CA CYS A 125 -12.26 -5.70 -15.98
C CYS A 125 -11.62 -4.35 -15.60
N ASN A 126 -12.44 -3.44 -15.05
CA ASN A 126 -11.99 -2.10 -14.61
C ASN A 126 -10.83 -2.16 -13.60
N PHE A 127 -10.72 -3.25 -12.84
CA PHE A 127 -9.61 -3.43 -11.90
C PHE A 127 -8.26 -3.66 -12.60
N ALA A 128 -8.20 -4.19 -13.81
CA ALA A 128 -6.96 -4.59 -14.47
C ALA A 128 -6.13 -3.37 -14.92
N GLU A 129 -6.80 -2.31 -15.34
CA GLU A 129 -6.18 -1.11 -15.89
C GLU A 129 -5.43 -0.27 -14.83
N GLY A 130 -6.05 -0.11 -13.66
CA GLY A 130 -5.47 0.57 -12.50
C GLY A 130 -5.03 2.03 -12.74
N ARG A 131 -5.49 2.67 -13.82
CA ARG A 131 -5.17 4.07 -14.13
C ARG A 131 -5.69 5.01 -13.05
N ASP A 132 -6.91 4.77 -12.59
CA ASP A 132 -7.55 5.61 -11.57
C ASP A 132 -6.80 5.58 -10.24
N VAL A 133 -6.40 4.40 -9.76
CA VAL A 133 -5.64 4.26 -8.51
C VAL A 133 -4.29 4.99 -8.60
N ARG A 134 -3.60 4.88 -9.74
CA ARG A 134 -2.33 5.60 -9.96
C ARG A 134 -2.52 7.11 -10.04
N LYS A 135 -3.64 7.56 -10.63
CA LYS A 135 -4.00 8.97 -10.69
C LYS A 135 -4.30 9.52 -9.29
N MET A 136 -5.18 8.85 -8.54
CA MET A 136 -5.51 9.22 -7.16
C MET A 136 -4.26 9.26 -6.25
N LEU A 137 -3.30 8.36 -6.46
CA LEU A 137 -2.04 8.38 -5.72
C LEU A 137 -1.23 9.65 -6.00
N LYS A 138 -1.10 10.05 -7.28
CA LYS A 138 -0.41 11.28 -7.67
C LYS A 138 -1.15 12.53 -7.17
N ASP A 139 -2.47 12.57 -7.34
CA ASP A 139 -3.29 13.70 -6.90
C ASP A 139 -3.15 13.91 -5.38
N ALA A 140 -3.11 12.82 -4.60
CA ALA A 140 -2.88 12.90 -3.15
C ALA A 140 -1.47 13.40 -2.79
N GLU A 141 -0.44 12.99 -3.54
CA GLU A 141 0.95 13.46 -3.35
C GLU A 141 1.09 14.95 -3.66
N GLU A 142 0.47 15.42 -4.76
CA GLU A 142 0.49 16.82 -5.18
C GLU A 142 -0.27 17.72 -4.19
N GLN A 143 -1.46 17.29 -3.74
CA GLN A 143 -2.22 18.02 -2.72
C GLN A 143 -1.46 18.11 -1.40
N PHE A 144 -0.80 17.04 -0.98
CA PHE A 144 0.00 17.04 0.24
C PHE A 144 1.23 17.96 0.13
N ALA A 145 1.90 17.96 -1.02
CA ALA A 145 3.03 18.85 -1.28
C ALA A 145 2.62 20.32 -1.29
N ALA A 146 1.49 20.65 -1.93
CA ALA A 146 0.94 21.99 -1.98
C ALA A 146 0.56 22.53 -0.59
N CYS A 147 -0.05 21.69 0.26
CA CYS A 147 -0.50 22.12 1.59
C CYS A 147 0.60 22.22 2.66
N PHE A 148 1.70 21.45 2.55
CA PHE A 148 2.65 21.29 3.67
C PHE A 148 4.13 21.50 3.33
N PHE A 149 4.51 21.45 2.04
CA PHE A 149 5.91 21.48 1.61
C PHE A 149 6.16 22.54 0.54
N GLU A 150 5.30 23.56 0.44
CA GLU A 150 5.42 24.69 -0.51
C GLU A 150 5.62 24.21 -1.97
N GLY A 151 5.01 23.08 -2.33
CA GLY A 151 5.12 22.49 -3.67
C GLY A 151 6.34 21.58 -3.88
N ASN A 152 7.17 21.31 -2.87
CA ASN A 152 8.26 20.35 -2.99
C ASN A 152 7.75 18.89 -2.90
N SER A 153 7.33 18.34 -4.05
CA SER A 153 6.77 16.99 -4.15
C SER A 153 7.73 15.89 -3.70
N LYS A 154 9.05 16.07 -3.85
CA LYS A 154 10.02 15.04 -3.44
C LYS A 154 10.12 14.94 -1.91
N ALA A 155 10.14 16.07 -1.21
CA ALA A 155 10.15 16.10 0.24
C ALA A 155 8.83 15.55 0.82
N ALA A 156 7.71 15.95 0.22
CA ALA A 156 6.38 15.45 0.57
C ALA A 156 6.28 13.93 0.39
N LEU A 157 6.77 13.40 -0.73
CA LEU A 157 6.80 11.97 -1.01
C LEU A 157 7.68 11.21 -0.02
N ALA A 158 8.83 11.77 0.35
CA ALA A 158 9.72 11.18 1.34
C ALA A 158 9.05 11.09 2.72
N ASP A 159 8.24 12.09 3.10
CA ASP A 159 7.45 12.06 4.34
C ASP A 159 6.28 11.08 4.28
N LEU A 160 5.55 11.02 3.16
CA LEU A 160 4.45 10.07 2.95
C LEU A 160 4.93 8.61 2.99
N ARG A 161 6.02 8.33 2.28
CA ARG A 161 6.65 7.00 2.24
C ARG A 161 7.45 6.66 3.47
N ARG A 162 7.68 7.62 4.37
CA ARG A 162 8.29 7.34 5.68
C ARG A 162 7.35 6.41 6.42
N ARG A 163 7.63 5.12 6.31
CA ARG A 163 7.04 4.10 7.17
C ARG A 163 7.39 4.56 8.56
N SER A 164 6.37 4.76 9.41
CA SER A 164 6.59 5.12 10.80
C SER A 164 7.68 4.18 11.28
N ALA A 165 8.85 4.73 11.62
CA ALA A 165 9.95 3.91 12.11
C ALA A 165 9.32 3.18 13.29
N ARG A 166 9.06 1.89 13.11
CA ARG A 166 8.57 1.05 14.19
C ARG A 166 9.74 1.13 15.14
N THR A 167 9.60 1.92 16.22
CA THR A 167 10.64 2.06 17.23
C THR A 167 11.03 0.65 17.54
N ALA A 168 12.22 0.29 17.10
CA ALA A 168 12.54 -1.09 17.01
C ALA A 168 12.79 -1.49 18.44
N ASN A 169 11.81 -2.16 19.04
CA ASN A 169 11.88 -2.72 20.37
C ASN A 169 12.88 -3.91 20.35
N HIS A 170 14.04 -3.74 19.70
CA HIS A 170 15.12 -4.70 19.60
C HIS A 170 15.50 -5.19 20.99
N PHE A 171 15.48 -4.30 21.98
CA PHE A 171 15.69 -4.65 23.38
C PHE A 171 14.58 -5.56 23.94
N SER A 172 13.31 -5.22 23.74
CA SER A 172 12.20 -6.07 24.20
C SER A 172 12.23 -7.45 23.55
N VAL A 173 12.48 -7.52 22.24
CA VAL A 173 12.58 -8.80 21.51
C VAL A 173 13.76 -9.63 22.03
N PHE A 174 14.90 -8.99 22.28
CA PHE A 174 16.07 -9.64 22.86
C PHE A 174 15.80 -10.17 24.27
N VAL A 175 15.21 -9.36 25.15
CA VAL A 175 14.86 -9.78 26.53
C VAL A 175 13.87 -10.94 26.51
N THR A 176 12.82 -10.87 25.67
CA THR A 176 11.86 -11.98 25.56
C THR A 176 12.52 -13.24 25.03
N GLY A 177 13.43 -13.13 24.05
CA GLY A 177 14.16 -14.29 23.52
C GLY A 177 15.14 -14.88 24.53
N ALA A 178 15.83 -14.04 25.31
CA ALA A 178 16.76 -14.47 26.35
C ALA A 178 16.04 -15.20 27.50
N LEU A 179 14.90 -14.66 27.97
CA LEU A 179 14.07 -15.31 28.99
C LEU A 179 13.51 -16.64 28.48
N LEU A 180 13.06 -16.71 27.23
CA LEU A 180 12.60 -17.96 26.60
C LEU A 180 13.73 -19.00 26.51
N GLY A 181 14.94 -18.56 26.15
CA GLY A 181 16.13 -19.41 26.08
C GLY A 181 16.53 -19.96 27.44
N PHE A 182 16.43 -19.16 28.51
CA PHE A 182 16.68 -19.62 29.87
C PHE A 182 15.58 -20.58 30.39
N ALA A 183 14.34 -20.41 29.94
CA ALA A 183 13.25 -21.32 30.29
C ALA A 183 13.36 -22.69 29.59
N PHE A 184 14.05 -22.77 28.45
CA PHE A 184 14.12 -24.01 27.65
C PHE A 184 14.76 -25.21 28.40
N PRO A 185 15.92 -25.09 29.09
CA PRO A 185 16.48 -26.17 29.90
C PRO A 185 15.55 -26.62 31.05
N ALA A 186 14.83 -25.68 31.67
CA ALA A 186 13.90 -25.99 32.75
C ALA A 186 12.71 -26.82 32.24
N VAL A 187 12.17 -26.47 31.06
CA VAL A 187 11.12 -27.25 30.40
C VAL A 187 11.65 -28.62 29.98
N ALA A 188 12.84 -28.69 29.39
CA ALA A 188 13.44 -29.96 28.98
C ALA A 188 13.69 -30.91 30.16
N SER A 189 14.18 -30.38 31.29
CA SER A 189 14.35 -31.15 32.52
C SER A 189 13.01 -31.58 33.11
N GLY A 190 12.00 -30.71 33.12
CA GLY A 190 10.64 -31.05 33.56
C GLY A 190 10.00 -32.16 32.72
N VAL A 191 10.19 -32.13 31.39
CA VAL A 191 9.73 -33.21 30.49
C VAL A 191 10.50 -34.50 30.74
N TYR A 192 11.83 -34.44 30.93
CA TYR A 192 12.64 -35.63 31.20
C TYR A 192 12.26 -36.30 32.54
N GLN A 193 12.13 -35.51 33.61
CA GLN A 193 11.70 -35.98 34.93
C GLN A 193 10.24 -36.47 34.91
N SER A 194 9.40 -35.87 34.06
CA SER A 194 8.04 -36.37 33.84
C SER A 194 8.05 -37.81 33.36
N PHE A 195 9.02 -38.30 32.58
CA PHE A 195 9.05 -39.71 32.16
C PHE A 195 9.54 -40.69 33.23
N GLN A 196 10.01 -40.23 34.40
CA GLN A 196 10.55 -41.08 35.46
C GLN A 196 9.48 -41.43 36.50
N THR A 197 9.09 -42.70 36.56
CA THR A 197 8.06 -43.23 37.49
C THR A 197 8.37 -42.99 38.97
N ARG A 198 9.65 -42.91 39.35
CA ARG A 198 10.07 -42.64 40.73
C ARG A 198 9.71 -41.23 41.20
N VAL A 199 9.86 -40.23 40.34
CA VAL A 199 9.56 -38.82 40.65
C VAL A 199 8.05 -38.57 40.66
N ARG A 200 7.29 -39.31 39.86
CA ARG A 200 5.81 -39.26 39.86
C ARG A 200 5.20 -39.73 41.17
N ALA A 201 5.81 -40.73 41.81
CA ALA A 201 5.30 -41.33 43.05
C ALA A 201 5.57 -40.45 44.29
N ASP A 202 6.64 -39.65 44.26
CA ASP A 202 7.02 -38.77 45.39
C ASP A 202 6.17 -37.48 45.49
N ILE A 203 5.49 -37.07 44.40
CA ILE A 203 4.76 -35.81 44.35
C ILE A 203 3.25 -36.06 44.51
N PRO A 204 2.63 -35.67 45.64
CA PRO A 204 1.19 -35.77 45.81
C PRO A 204 0.48 -34.82 44.83
N GLY A 205 -0.39 -35.35 43.96
CA GLY A 205 -1.15 -34.56 42.99
C GLY A 205 -0.44 -34.26 41.67
N TRP A 206 0.48 -35.14 41.24
CA TRP A 206 1.22 -35.03 39.98
C TRP A 206 0.35 -34.75 38.74
N ASP A 207 -0.83 -35.38 38.65
CA ASP A 207 -1.76 -35.18 37.52
C ASP A 207 -2.30 -33.75 37.42
N ALA A 208 -2.68 -33.16 38.56
CA ALA A 208 -3.18 -31.77 38.60
C ALA A 208 -2.07 -30.78 38.25
N LEU A 209 -0.86 -31.03 38.73
CA LEU A 209 0.31 -30.21 38.44
C LEU A 209 0.65 -30.23 36.94
N LEU A 210 0.66 -31.42 36.33
CA LEU A 210 0.94 -31.59 34.91
C LEU A 210 -0.15 -30.93 34.03
N PHE A 211 -1.41 -31.01 34.43
CA PHE A 211 -2.50 -30.31 33.74
C PHE A 211 -2.31 -28.79 33.75
N ILE A 212 -1.98 -28.21 34.90
CA ILE A 212 -1.73 -26.76 35.04
C ILE A 212 -0.56 -26.33 34.16
N TYR A 213 0.57 -27.04 34.20
CA TYR A 213 1.72 -26.75 33.35
C TYR A 213 1.40 -26.92 31.86
N GLY A 214 0.62 -27.94 31.48
CA GLY A 214 0.18 -28.15 30.10
C GLY A 214 -0.67 -26.99 29.58
N VAL A 215 -1.64 -26.53 30.37
CA VAL A 215 -2.52 -25.41 30.01
C VAL A 215 -1.73 -24.11 29.80
N PHE A 216 -0.68 -23.86 30.58
CA PHE A 216 0.17 -22.68 30.40
C PHE A 216 1.22 -22.83 29.27
N LEU A 217 1.75 -24.04 29.07
CA LEU A 217 2.78 -24.30 28.06
C LEU A 217 2.21 -24.29 26.63
N VAL A 218 1.01 -24.83 26.42
CA VAL A 218 0.40 -24.97 25.09
C VAL A 218 0.23 -23.62 24.37
N PRO A 219 -0.36 -22.56 24.97
CA PRO A 219 -0.46 -21.26 24.33
C PRO A 219 0.91 -20.64 23.99
N VAL A 220 1.89 -20.76 24.90
CA VAL A 220 3.26 -20.24 24.68
C VAL A 220 3.93 -20.96 23.52
N LEU A 221 3.80 -22.29 23.45
CA LEU A 221 4.32 -23.10 22.36
C LEU A 221 3.66 -22.75 21.02
N LEU A 222 2.33 -22.56 21.00
CA LEU A 222 1.59 -22.18 19.81
C LEU A 222 2.04 -20.81 19.28
N LEU A 223 2.23 -19.83 20.18
CA LEU A 223 2.75 -18.51 19.81
C LEU A 223 4.18 -18.57 19.27
N LEU A 224 5.04 -19.42 19.86
CA LEU A 224 6.39 -19.65 19.39
C LEU A 224 6.37 -20.26 17.98
N LEU A 225 5.56 -21.30 17.75
CA LEU A 225 5.43 -21.96 16.46
C LEU A 225 4.87 -21.02 15.40
N PHE A 226 3.89 -20.18 15.77
CA PHE A 226 3.40 -19.11 14.91
C PHE A 226 4.50 -18.09 14.58
N GLY A 227 5.32 -17.70 15.56
CA GLY A 227 6.49 -16.84 15.34
C GLY A 227 7.51 -17.45 14.38
N VAL A 228 7.81 -18.74 14.52
CA VAL A 228 8.70 -19.48 13.60
C VAL A 228 8.11 -19.53 12.19
N ASN A 229 6.81 -19.79 12.05
CA ASN A 229 6.12 -19.74 10.76
C ASN A 229 6.26 -18.36 10.09
N LEU A 230 6.10 -17.27 10.85
CA LEU A 230 6.33 -15.92 10.33
C LEU A 230 7.80 -15.67 9.92
N LEU A 231 8.77 -16.21 10.66
CA LEU A 231 10.19 -16.12 10.29
C LEU A 231 10.49 -16.89 8.99
N VAL A 232 9.91 -18.07 8.82
CA VAL A 232 10.03 -18.85 7.57
C VAL A 232 9.42 -18.08 6.41
N TRP A 233 8.24 -17.49 6.59
CA TRP A 233 7.60 -16.67 5.55
C TRP A 233 8.42 -15.43 5.19
N ALA A 234 9.05 -14.79 6.19
CA ALA A 234 9.97 -13.68 5.97
C ALA A 234 11.21 -14.10 5.16
N ARG A 235 11.78 -15.28 5.44
CA ARG A 235 12.91 -15.87 4.69
C ARG A 235 12.52 -16.20 3.24
N LEU A 236 11.31 -16.74 3.03
CA LEU A 236 10.76 -17.08 1.72
C LEU A 236 10.26 -15.86 0.92
N ARG A 237 10.49 -14.63 1.41
CA ARG A 237 10.05 -13.37 0.77
C ARG A 237 8.55 -13.31 0.48
N ILE A 238 7.73 -14.06 1.22
CA ILE A 238 6.28 -13.96 1.16
C ILE A 238 5.89 -12.65 1.86
N ASN A 239 5.19 -11.76 1.16
CA ASN A 239 4.75 -10.48 1.71
C ASN A 239 3.59 -10.68 2.71
N TYR A 240 3.88 -11.22 3.88
CA TYR A 240 2.88 -11.49 4.93
C TYR A 240 2.24 -10.20 5.47
N VAL A 241 2.94 -9.06 5.36
CA VAL A 241 2.41 -7.73 5.70
C VAL A 241 1.25 -7.34 4.77
N PHE A 242 1.30 -7.79 3.51
CA PHE A 242 0.20 -7.63 2.57
C PHE A 242 -0.94 -8.61 2.85
N ILE A 243 -0.63 -9.88 3.20
CA ILE A 243 -1.63 -10.94 3.42
C ILE A 243 -2.49 -10.68 4.66
N PHE A 244 -1.89 -10.30 5.80
CA PHE A 244 -2.64 -10.08 7.04
C PHE A 244 -3.23 -8.67 7.17
N GLY A 245 -3.01 -7.80 6.18
CA GLY A 245 -3.38 -6.40 6.25
C GLY A 245 -2.74 -5.68 7.44
N SER A 246 -2.90 -4.36 7.50
CA SER A 246 -2.45 -3.56 8.65
C SER A 246 -3.62 -3.16 9.57
N PRO A 247 -4.55 -4.03 10.02
CA PRO A 247 -5.56 -3.60 10.98
C PRO A 247 -5.01 -3.48 12.42
N ILE A 248 -3.85 -4.08 12.74
CA ILE A 248 -3.34 -4.12 14.12
C ILE A 248 -2.97 -2.71 14.64
N ALA A 249 -2.58 -1.78 13.75
CA ALA A 249 -2.32 -0.39 14.15
C ALA A 249 -3.61 0.47 14.24
N HIS A 250 -4.71 0.04 13.62
CA HIS A 250 -5.96 0.78 13.60
C HIS A 250 -6.82 0.52 14.85
N ILE A 251 -6.67 -0.64 15.49
CA ILE A 251 -7.45 -1.04 16.67
C ILE A 251 -6.90 -0.41 17.97
N ILE A 252 -5.59 -0.12 18.05
CA ILE A 252 -4.95 0.41 19.26
C ILE A 252 -4.92 1.96 19.29
N SER A 253 -5.31 2.62 18.20
CA SER A 253 -5.16 4.07 18.01
C SER A 253 -6.46 4.85 17.87
N ILE A 254 -7.60 4.23 18.20
CA ILE A 254 -8.86 4.94 18.44
C ILE A 254 -8.94 5.20 19.94
N PRO A 255 -8.37 6.31 20.47
CA PRO A 255 -8.85 6.81 21.73
C PRO A 255 -10.28 7.33 21.51
N CYS A 256 -11.19 6.94 22.39
CA CYS A 256 -12.43 7.68 22.63
C CYS A 256 -12.11 9.16 22.90
#